data_AF-A8NB42-F1
#
_entry.id   AF-A8NB42-F1
#
_cell.length_a   1.000
_cell.length_b   1.000
_cell.length_c   1.000
_cell.angle_alpha   90.00
_cell.angle_beta   90.00
_cell.angle_gamma   90.00
#
_symmetry.space_group_name_H-M   'P 1'
#
loop_
_entity.id
_entity.type
_entity.pdbx_description
1 polymer ?
#
loop_
_entity_poly.entity_id
_entity_poly.type
_entity_poly.pdbx_seq_one_letter_code
_entity_poly.pdbx_strand_id
1 'polypeptide(L)'
;MGDPCPSLHVRIYSLARWAMQRLGADGNVLLRYRAIRKEDTQAITAVYNPNARGERNKAMLWIWNLNIEQDSENSAYLEELYRVNWLRAKSRAKRWEEEFILLREEMGWVTNFFSFKEEECRRWALLKKDSPGHVAYANRQGEMWRMMGLNAGEAFRKTLEKESRSSV
;
A
#
# COMPACT_ATOMS: atom_id res chain seq x y z
N MET A 1 16.15 -24.81 22.62
CA MET A 1 15.39 -24.99 21.36
C MET A 1 16.33 -24.57 20.25
N GLY A 2 17.04 -25.53 19.64
CA GLY A 2 18.07 -25.22 18.64
C GLY A 2 17.41 -24.74 17.35
N ASP A 3 17.90 -23.64 16.79
CA ASP A 3 17.45 -23.18 15.49
C ASP A 3 17.61 -24.31 14.45
N PRO A 4 16.60 -24.56 13.60
CA PRO A 4 16.69 -25.59 12.58
C PRO A 4 17.87 -25.29 11.66
N CYS A 5 18.73 -26.30 11.45
CA CYS A 5 19.90 -26.20 10.57
C CYS A 5 19.45 -25.74 9.18
N PRO A 6 20.06 -24.68 8.61
CA PRO A 6 19.71 -24.21 7.27
C PRO A 6 19.90 -25.33 6.24
N SER A 7 19.02 -25.41 5.25
CA SER A 7 19.12 -26.42 4.19
C SER A 7 20.49 -26.39 3.51
N LEU A 8 20.96 -27.53 3.00
CA LEU A 8 22.27 -27.65 2.35
C LEU A 8 22.51 -26.53 1.31
N HIS A 9 21.48 -26.23 0.51
CA HIS A 9 21.51 -25.18 -0.51
C HIS A 9 21.74 -23.78 0.08
N VAL A 10 21.10 -23.45 1.20
CA VAL A 10 21.31 -22.15 1.89
C VAL A 10 22.72 -22.05 2.43
N ARG A 11 23.28 -23.14 2.95
CA ARG A 11 24.68 -23.20 3.43
C ARG A 11 25.68 -23.01 2.29
N ILE A 12 25.47 -23.69 1.17
CA ILE A 12 26.34 -23.55 -0.02
C ILE A 12 26.27 -22.12 -0.56
N TYR A 13 25.06 -21.56 -0.68
CA TYR A 13 24.86 -20.19 -1.15
C TYR A 13 25.54 -19.17 -0.24
N SER A 14 25.36 -19.29 1.08
CA SER A 14 25.97 -18.38 2.06
C SER A 14 27.50 -18.45 2.04
N LEU A 15 28.07 -19.65 1.87
CA LEU A 15 29.52 -19.82 1.67
C LEU A 15 30.00 -19.14 0.39
N ALA A 16 29.30 -19.36 -0.73
CA ALA A 16 29.64 -18.73 -2.01
C ALA A 16 29.57 -17.21 -1.93
N ARG A 17 28.52 -16.67 -1.29
CA ARG A 17 28.37 -15.22 -1.06
C ARG A 17 29.48 -14.65 -0.20
N TRP A 18 29.87 -15.36 0.86
CA TRP A 18 30.98 -14.96 1.71
C TRP A 18 32.32 -14.95 0.95
N ALA A 19 32.55 -15.94 0.09
CA ALA A 19 33.72 -15.96 -0.79
C ALA A 19 33.71 -14.78 -1.77
N MET A 20 32.57 -14.47 -2.40
CA MET A 20 32.42 -13.29 -3.27
C MET A 20 32.77 -11.99 -2.55
N GLN A 21 32.31 -11.82 -1.30
CA GLN A 21 32.66 -10.65 -0.49
C GLN A 21 34.16 -10.56 -0.23
N ARG A 22 34.84 -11.69 0.07
CA ARG A 22 36.28 -11.73 0.31
C ARG A 22 37.11 -11.44 -0.93
N LEU A 23 36.62 -11.81 -2.11
CA LEU A 23 37.27 -11.54 -3.39
C LEU A 23 37.07 -10.10 -3.87
N GLY A 24 36.38 -9.25 -3.09
CA GLY A 24 36.16 -7.85 -3.45
C GLY A 24 35.10 -7.64 -4.51
N ALA A 25 34.07 -8.52 -4.56
CA ALA A 25 32.95 -8.36 -5.49
C ALA A 25 32.30 -6.99 -5.35
N ASP A 26 31.94 -6.40 -6.50
CA ASP A 26 31.33 -5.07 -6.57
C ASP A 26 30.02 -4.99 -5.76
N GLY A 27 29.70 -3.77 -5.30
CA GLY A 27 28.49 -3.48 -4.55
C GLY A 27 27.22 -3.89 -5.29
N ASN A 28 27.17 -3.74 -6.62
CA ASN A 28 26.02 -4.15 -7.41
C ASN A 28 25.82 -5.67 -7.41
N VAL A 29 26.91 -6.44 -7.43
CA VAL A 29 26.86 -7.91 -7.35
C VAL A 29 26.32 -8.35 -5.99
N LEU A 30 26.76 -7.70 -4.91
CA LEU A 30 26.29 -8.00 -3.55
C LEU A 30 24.85 -7.54 -3.28
N LEU A 31 24.35 -6.54 -4.02
CA LEU A 31 22.96 -6.10 -4.00
C LEU A 31 22.04 -7.06 -4.75
N ARG A 32 22.52 -7.64 -5.86
CA ARG A 32 21.83 -8.71 -6.59
C ARG A 32 21.76 -9.98 -5.74
N TYR A 33 22.90 -10.45 -5.24
CA TYR A 33 22.99 -11.68 -4.44
C TYR A 33 22.95 -11.35 -2.93
N ARG A 34 21.73 -11.17 -2.40
CA ARG A 34 21.49 -10.79 -1.00
C ARG A 34 21.69 -11.97 -0.05
N ALA A 35 21.86 -11.70 1.24
CA ALA A 35 21.92 -12.77 2.25
C ALA A 35 20.52 -13.41 2.40
N ILE A 36 20.44 -14.73 2.26
CA ILE A 36 19.19 -15.48 2.45
C ILE A 36 18.83 -15.49 3.93
N ARG A 37 17.63 -15.02 4.26
CA ARG A 37 17.06 -15.12 5.60
C ARG A 37 16.04 -16.26 5.68
N LYS A 38 15.62 -16.61 6.89
CA LYS A 38 14.63 -17.68 7.10
C LYS A 38 13.31 -17.37 6.40
N GLU A 39 12.92 -16.11 6.37
CA GLU A 39 11.69 -15.63 5.73
C GLU A 39 11.74 -15.85 4.21
N ASP A 40 12.93 -15.82 3.60
CA ASP A 40 13.12 -16.00 2.16
C ASP A 40 13.04 -17.47 1.72
N THR A 41 13.01 -18.41 2.67
CA THR A 41 12.94 -19.86 2.39
C THR A 41 11.51 -20.41 2.44
N GLN A 42 10.52 -19.55 2.70
CA GLN A 42 9.12 -19.96 2.76
C GLN A 42 8.62 -20.37 1.36
N ALA A 43 7.94 -21.52 1.30
CA ALA A 43 7.37 -22.02 0.07
C ALA A 43 6.31 -21.05 -0.47
N ILE A 44 6.37 -20.76 -1.77
CA ILE A 44 5.33 -19.97 -2.42
C ILE A 44 4.13 -20.88 -2.71
N THR A 45 3.11 -20.77 -1.87
CA THR A 45 1.86 -21.53 -2.00
C THR A 45 0.91 -20.95 -3.06
N ALA A 46 1.22 -19.79 -3.61
CA ALA A 46 0.36 -19.07 -4.55
C ALA A 46 0.03 -19.85 -5.84
N VAL A 47 0.92 -20.74 -6.28
CA VAL A 47 0.68 -21.60 -7.46
C VAL A 47 -0.30 -22.73 -7.12
N TYR A 48 -0.21 -23.29 -5.92
CA TYR A 48 -1.05 -24.41 -5.48
C TYR A 48 -2.42 -23.98 -4.95
N ASN A 49 -2.51 -22.80 -4.34
CA ASN A 49 -3.76 -22.22 -3.87
C ASN A 49 -3.82 -20.73 -4.27
N PRO A 50 -4.27 -20.42 -5.50
CA PRO A 50 -4.29 -19.05 -6.01
C PRO A 50 -5.22 -18.13 -5.21
N ASN A 51 -6.24 -18.70 -4.55
CA ASN A 51 -7.25 -18.00 -3.76
C ASN A 51 -6.98 -18.01 -2.25
N ALA A 52 -5.76 -18.39 -1.82
CA ALA A 52 -5.38 -18.34 -0.42
C ALA A 52 -5.55 -16.92 0.17
N ARG A 53 -6.23 -16.82 1.30
CA ARG A 53 -6.51 -15.56 1.98
C ARG A 53 -5.21 -14.97 2.55
N GLY A 54 -5.02 -13.66 2.39
CA GLY A 54 -3.84 -12.94 2.92
C GLY A 54 -2.66 -12.85 1.95
N GLU A 55 -2.76 -13.41 0.74
CA GLU A 55 -1.71 -13.33 -0.29
C GLU A 55 -1.77 -12.04 -1.13
N ARG A 56 -2.84 -11.24 -1.01
CA ARG A 56 -3.10 -10.06 -1.84
C ARG A 56 -1.98 -9.01 -1.82
N ASN A 57 -1.35 -8.79 -0.66
CA ASN A 57 -0.35 -7.74 -0.45
C ASN A 57 1.08 -8.26 -0.26
N LYS A 58 1.30 -9.57 -0.34
CA LYS A 58 2.64 -10.14 -0.16
C LYS A 58 3.48 -9.90 -1.41
N ALA A 59 4.65 -9.29 -1.22
CA ALA A 59 5.64 -9.16 -2.27
C ALA A 59 6.32 -10.52 -2.51
N MET A 60 6.66 -10.80 -3.77
CA MET A 60 7.48 -11.96 -4.11
C MET A 60 8.86 -11.83 -3.45
N LEU A 61 9.36 -12.91 -2.85
CA LEU A 61 10.68 -12.91 -2.19
C LEU A 61 11.76 -12.60 -3.22
N TRP A 62 12.80 -11.90 -2.79
CA TRP A 62 13.85 -11.40 -3.69
C TRP A 62 14.58 -12.50 -4.45
N ILE A 63 14.69 -13.71 -3.86
CA ILE A 63 15.31 -14.89 -4.49
C ILE A 63 14.61 -15.25 -5.80
N TRP A 64 13.28 -15.12 -5.85
CA TRP A 64 12.49 -15.41 -7.05
C TRP A 64 12.46 -14.24 -8.03
N ASN A 65 12.86 -13.03 -7.63
CA ASN A 65 13.02 -11.92 -8.57
C ASN A 65 14.39 -11.95 -9.26
N LEU A 66 15.29 -12.88 -8.92
CA LEU A 66 16.55 -13.05 -9.62
C LEU A 66 16.26 -13.66 -11.00
N ASN A 67 16.32 -12.82 -12.03
CA ASN A 67 16.42 -13.32 -13.39
C ASN A 67 17.83 -13.88 -13.59
N ILE A 68 17.98 -15.19 -13.38
CA ILE A 68 19.13 -15.95 -13.88
C ILE A 68 18.70 -16.36 -15.29
N GLU A 69 19.47 -15.97 -16.29
CA GLU A 69 19.11 -16.17 -17.70
C GLU A 69 18.66 -17.62 -17.95
N GLN A 70 17.53 -17.78 -18.66
CA GLN A 70 16.87 -19.06 -19.01
C GLN A 70 16.11 -19.81 -17.89
N ASP A 71 15.96 -19.27 -16.67
CA ASP A 71 15.24 -19.97 -15.59
C ASP A 71 13.74 -20.21 -15.89
N SER A 72 13.06 -19.28 -16.56
CA SER A 72 11.63 -19.42 -16.88
C SER A 72 11.36 -20.41 -18.03
N GLU A 73 12.31 -20.59 -18.95
CA GLU A 73 12.17 -21.51 -20.09
C GLU A 73 12.28 -22.98 -19.66
N ASN A 74 12.94 -23.22 -18.52
CA ASN A 74 13.24 -24.57 -18.03
C ASN A 74 12.20 -25.13 -17.03
N SER A 75 11.16 -24.36 -16.67
CA SER A 75 10.15 -24.83 -15.72
C SER A 75 8.78 -24.17 -15.91
N ALA A 76 7.78 -24.99 -16.29
CA ALA A 76 6.37 -24.57 -16.33
C ALA A 76 5.86 -24.04 -14.98
N TYR A 77 6.42 -24.53 -13.87
CA TYR A 77 6.08 -24.02 -12.53
C TYR A 77 6.56 -22.58 -12.32
N LEU A 78 7.80 -22.26 -12.74
CA LEU A 78 8.35 -20.91 -12.61
C LEU A 78 7.63 -19.93 -13.54
N GLU A 79 7.29 -20.35 -14.75
CA GLU A 79 6.48 -19.55 -15.67
C GLU A 79 5.13 -19.15 -15.05
N GLU A 80 4.39 -20.12 -14.49
CA GLU A 80 3.12 -19.86 -13.82
C GLU A 80 3.28 -18.97 -12.57
N LEU A 81 4.34 -19.20 -11.80
CA LEU A 81 4.67 -18.37 -10.64
C LEU A 81 4.91 -16.90 -11.04
N TYR A 82 5.65 -16.65 -12.12
CA TYR A 82 5.89 -15.31 -12.64
C TYR A 82 4.62 -14.68 -13.19
N ARG A 83 3.83 -15.43 -13.96
CA ARG A 83 2.55 -14.97 -14.52
C ARG A 83 1.57 -14.52 -13.43
N VAL A 84 1.35 -15.35 -12.41
CA VAL A 84 0.43 -15.04 -11.30
C VAL A 84 0.90 -13.80 -10.54
N ASN A 85 2.20 -13.70 -10.24
CA ASN A 85 2.72 -12.57 -9.50
C ASN A 85 2.69 -11.27 -10.30
N TRP A 86 2.96 -11.32 -11.61
CA TRP A 86 2.79 -10.18 -12.49
C TRP A 86 1.34 -9.71 -12.54
N LEU A 87 0.37 -10.62 -12.68
CA LEU A 87 -1.06 -10.28 -12.65
C LEU A 87 -1.46 -9.62 -11.33
N ARG A 88 -0.96 -10.10 -10.20
CA ARG A 88 -1.20 -9.50 -8.87
C ARG A 88 -0.57 -8.10 -8.75
N ALA A 89 0.67 -7.93 -9.22
CA ALA A 89 1.32 -6.62 -9.23
C ALA A 89 0.56 -5.62 -10.11
N LYS A 90 0.15 -6.03 -11.32
CA LYS A 90 -0.66 -5.23 -12.22
C LYS A 90 -2.02 -4.86 -11.62
N SER A 91 -2.71 -5.82 -10.97
CA SER A 91 -3.97 -5.55 -10.28
C SER A 91 -3.81 -4.55 -9.13
N ARG A 92 -2.69 -4.61 -8.38
CA ARG A 92 -2.39 -3.62 -7.34
C ARG A 92 -2.12 -2.24 -7.93
N ALA A 93 -1.32 -2.16 -8.98
CA ALA A 93 -1.04 -0.90 -9.66
C ALA A 93 -2.32 -0.24 -10.18
N LYS A 94 -3.17 -0.99 -10.89
CA LYS A 94 -4.47 -0.49 -11.39
C LYS A 94 -5.39 -0.04 -10.26
N ARG A 95 -5.47 -0.79 -9.17
CA ARG A 95 -6.29 -0.38 -8.02
C ARG A 95 -5.77 0.90 -7.39
N TRP A 96 -4.46 1.06 -7.25
CA TRP A 96 -3.89 2.29 -6.72
C TRP A 96 -4.14 3.48 -7.64
N GLU A 97 -4.11 3.28 -8.95
CA GLU A 97 -4.50 4.29 -9.94
C GLU A 97 -5.97 4.69 -9.79
N GLU A 98 -6.87 3.72 -9.64
CA GLU A 98 -8.30 3.96 -9.35
C GLU A 98 -8.50 4.68 -8.00
N GLU A 99 -7.90 4.17 -6.92
CA GLU A 99 -7.97 4.74 -5.57
C GLU A 99 -7.45 6.18 -5.57
N PHE A 100 -6.40 6.48 -6.33
CA PHE A 100 -5.86 7.83 -6.44
C PHE A 100 -6.86 8.81 -7.08
N ILE A 101 -7.56 8.39 -8.15
CA ILE A 101 -8.61 9.19 -8.77
C ILE A 101 -9.77 9.40 -7.78
N LEU A 102 -10.24 8.32 -7.16
CA LEU A 102 -11.35 8.37 -6.20
C LEU A 102 -11.04 9.27 -5.01
N LEU A 103 -9.83 9.19 -4.45
CA LEU A 103 -9.44 9.97 -3.28
C LEU A 103 -9.51 11.47 -3.57
N ARG A 104 -9.18 11.91 -4.79
CA ARG A 104 -9.33 13.31 -5.21
C ARG A 104 -10.79 13.76 -5.22
N GLU A 105 -11.68 12.93 -5.76
CA GLU A 105 -13.12 13.21 -5.74
C GLU A 105 -13.69 13.18 -4.31
N GLU A 106 -13.24 12.24 -3.48
CA GLU A 106 -13.63 12.12 -2.07
C GLU A 106 -13.23 13.35 -1.26
N MET A 107 -12.06 13.97 -1.51
CA MET A 107 -11.69 15.24 -0.89
C MET A 107 -12.76 16.32 -1.15
N GLY A 108 -13.25 16.41 -2.39
CA GLY A 108 -14.35 17.30 -2.76
C GLY A 108 -15.65 16.93 -2.05
N TRP A 109 -16.05 15.66 -2.11
CA TRP A 109 -17.28 15.18 -1.49
C TRP A 109 -17.33 15.39 0.02
N VAL A 110 -16.20 15.21 0.73
CA VAL A 110 -16.11 15.44 2.18
C VAL A 110 -16.38 16.90 2.53
N THR A 111 -15.79 17.85 1.79
CA THR A 111 -16.05 19.28 2.02
C THR A 111 -17.50 19.65 1.72
N ASN A 112 -18.05 19.14 0.61
CA ASN A 112 -19.46 19.35 0.26
C ASN A 112 -20.42 18.76 1.29
N PHE A 113 -20.10 17.59 1.85
CA PHE A 113 -20.89 16.96 2.89
C PHE A 113 -20.92 17.81 4.17
N PHE A 114 -19.78 18.39 4.57
CA PHE A 114 -19.75 19.29 5.74
C PHE A 114 -20.55 20.57 5.51
N SER A 115 -20.46 21.19 4.33
CA SER A 115 -21.30 22.34 3.98
C SER A 115 -22.79 21.98 4.00
N PHE A 116 -23.16 20.82 3.45
CA PHE A 116 -24.53 20.32 3.51
C PHE A 116 -25.02 20.13 4.95
N LYS A 117 -24.17 19.59 5.84
CA LYS A 117 -24.49 19.42 7.27
C LYS A 117 -24.59 20.74 8.03
N GLU A 118 -23.74 21.71 7.72
CA GLU A 118 -23.84 23.07 8.25
C GLU A 118 -25.20 23.68 7.90
N GLU A 119 -25.61 23.61 6.64
CA GLU A 119 -26.91 24.12 6.17
C GLU A 119 -28.08 23.37 6.81
N GLU A 120 -27.99 22.05 6.95
CA GLU A 120 -29.00 21.24 7.63
C GLU A 120 -29.19 21.68 9.09
N CYS A 121 -28.09 21.91 9.82
CA CYS A 121 -28.15 22.40 11.19
C CYS A 121 -28.74 23.81 11.27
N ARG A 122 -28.36 24.70 10.35
CA ARG A 122 -28.96 26.05 10.27
C ARG A 122 -30.46 26.00 9.99
N ARG A 123 -30.91 25.06 9.16
CA ARG A 123 -32.35 24.82 8.94
C ARG A 123 -33.07 24.39 10.21
N TRP A 124 -32.45 23.59 11.09
CA TRP A 124 -33.06 23.22 12.38
C TRP A 124 -33.35 24.44 13.26
N ALA A 125 -32.47 25.44 13.26
CA ALA A 125 -32.70 26.68 14.00
C ALA A 125 -33.99 27.41 13.55
N LEU A 126 -34.40 27.24 12.29
CA LEU A 126 -35.62 27.84 11.75
C LEU A 126 -36.89 27.06 12.09
N LEU A 127 -36.80 25.77 12.42
CA LEU A 127 -37.94 24.90 12.69
C LEU A 127 -38.58 25.14 14.07
N LYS A 128 -37.79 25.55 15.07
CA LYS A 128 -38.27 25.84 16.43
C LYS A 128 -37.71 27.16 16.95
N LYS A 129 -38.07 28.25 16.27
CA LYS A 129 -37.62 29.61 16.62
C LYS A 129 -38.02 30.02 18.05
N ASP A 130 -39.14 29.50 18.54
CA ASP A 130 -39.67 29.83 19.87
C ASP A 130 -38.92 29.14 21.02
N SER A 131 -37.95 28.27 20.71
CA SER A 131 -37.09 27.60 21.70
C SER A 131 -35.65 28.09 21.60
N PRO A 132 -35.23 29.05 22.45
CA PRO A 132 -33.87 29.58 22.43
C PRO A 132 -32.79 28.51 22.57
N GLY A 133 -33.05 27.48 23.39
CA GLY A 133 -32.14 26.35 23.56
C GLY A 133 -31.97 25.51 22.29
N HIS A 134 -33.05 25.25 21.55
CA HIS A 134 -32.98 24.54 20.28
C HIS A 134 -32.20 25.33 19.23
N VAL A 135 -32.47 26.63 19.12
CA VAL A 135 -31.76 27.54 18.22
C VAL A 135 -30.27 27.60 18.55
N ALA A 136 -29.92 27.74 19.83
CA ALA A 136 -28.52 27.77 20.27
C ALA A 136 -27.78 26.45 19.96
N TYR A 137 -28.44 25.31 20.19
CA TYR A 137 -27.88 24.00 19.85
C TYR A 137 -27.66 23.84 18.34
N ALA A 138 -28.67 24.17 17.53
CA ALA A 138 -28.61 24.09 16.08
C ALA A 138 -27.48 24.95 15.50
N ASN A 139 -27.34 26.19 15.97
CA ASN A 139 -26.25 27.08 15.58
C ASN A 139 -24.88 26.54 15.99
N ARG A 140 -24.75 25.98 17.19
CA ARG A 140 -23.50 25.34 17.64
C ARG A 140 -23.11 24.15 16.75
N GLN A 141 -24.07 23.31 16.37
CA GLN A 141 -23.81 22.19 15.47
C GLN A 141 -23.42 22.69 14.08
N GLY A 142 -24.11 23.71 13.55
CA GLY A 142 -23.75 24.35 12.29
C GLY A 142 -22.31 24.87 12.28
N GLU A 143 -21.90 25.57 13.33
CA GLU A 143 -20.52 26.08 13.45
C GLU A 143 -19.50 24.95 13.57
N MET A 144 -19.82 23.86 14.28
CA MET A 144 -18.95 22.68 14.33
C MET A 144 -18.70 22.09 12.93
N TRP A 145 -19.76 21.87 12.15
CA TRP A 145 -19.63 21.36 10.78
C TRP A 145 -18.87 22.31 9.87
N ARG A 146 -19.13 23.62 10.00
CA ARG A 146 -18.38 24.66 9.29
C ARG A 146 -16.88 24.56 9.58
N MET A 147 -16.51 24.44 10.85
CA MET A 147 -15.10 24.32 11.25
C MET A 147 -14.46 23.02 10.73
N MET A 148 -15.19 21.90 10.73
CA MET A 148 -14.71 20.66 10.10
C MET A 148 -14.47 20.84 8.60
N GLY A 149 -15.39 21.51 7.90
CA GLY A 149 -15.27 21.88 6.48
C GLY A 149 -14.02 22.70 6.18
N LEU A 150 -13.81 23.78 6.94
CA LEU A 150 -12.64 24.65 6.78
C LEU A 150 -11.33 23.91 7.03
N ASN A 151 -11.25 23.15 8.13
CA ASN A 151 -10.06 22.38 8.47
C ASN A 151 -9.74 21.31 7.42
N ALA A 152 -10.76 20.58 6.94
CA ALA A 152 -10.59 19.56 5.91
C ALA A 152 -10.13 20.20 4.59
N GLY A 153 -10.78 21.28 4.15
CA GLY A 153 -10.40 22.00 2.94
C GLY A 153 -8.97 22.53 2.99
N GLU A 154 -8.52 23.08 4.13
CA GLU A 154 -7.14 23.52 4.29
C GLU A 154 -6.14 22.36 4.24
N ALA A 155 -6.44 21.24 4.90
CA ALA A 155 -5.60 20.05 4.89
C ALA A 155 -5.48 19.44 3.48
N PHE A 156 -6.60 19.36 2.75
CA PHE A 156 -6.63 18.86 1.37
C PHE A 156 -5.86 19.77 0.43
N ARG A 157 -6.05 21.09 0.51
CA ARG A 157 -5.28 22.06 -0.29
C ARG A 157 -3.78 21.92 -0.06
N LYS A 158 -3.32 21.86 1.19
CA LYS A 158 -1.90 21.65 1.52
C LYS A 158 -1.35 20.35 0.91
N THR A 159 -2.15 19.29 0.93
CA THR A 159 -1.78 17.98 0.38
C THR A 159 -1.64 18.04 -1.14
N LEU A 160 -2.60 18.65 -1.84
CA LEU A 160 -2.58 18.84 -3.29
C LEU A 160 -1.43 19.76 -3.75
N GLU A 161 -1.13 20.83 -3.01
CA GLU A 161 0.01 21.70 -3.30
C GLU A 161 1.36 21.01 -3.11
N LYS A 162 1.47 20.08 -2.14
CA LYS A 162 2.68 19.28 -1.96
C LYS A 162 2.84 18.30 -3.12
N GLU A 163 1.75 17.68 -3.53
CA GLU A 163 1.74 16.77 -4.67
C GLU A 163 2.21 17.46 -5.96
N SER A 164 1.64 18.62 -6.29
CA SER A 164 2.00 19.37 -7.50
C SER A 164 3.47 19.80 -7.54
N ARG A 165 4.09 20.03 -6.38
CA ARG A 165 5.51 20.37 -6.27
C ARG A 165 6.44 19.16 -6.39
N SER A 166 5.97 17.97 -6.02
CA SER A 166 6.74 16.72 -6.15
C SER A 166 6.70 16.13 -7.56
N SER A 167 5.79 16.60 -8.42
CA SER A 167 5.69 16.19 -9.83
C SER A 167 6.50 17.08 -10.80
N VAL A 168 7.25 18.07 -10.30
CA VAL A 168 8.14 18.97 -11.06
C VAL A 168 9.61 18.61 -10.80
#